data_AF-A0AAV4BW31-F1
#
_entry.id   AF-A0AAV4BW31-F1
#
_cell.length_a   1.000
_cell.length_b   1.000
_cell.length_c   1.000
_cell.angle_alpha   90.00
_cell.angle_beta   90.00
_cell.angle_gamma   90.00
#
_symmetry.space_group_name_H-M   'P 1'
#
loop_
_entity.id
_entity.type
_entity.pdbx_description
1 polymer ?
#
loop_
_entity_poly.entity_id
_entity_poly.type
_entity_poly.pdbx_seq_one_letter_code
_entity_poly.pdbx_strand_id
1 'polypeptide(L)'
;MKHGKATGPDNISVELILIEALEDFGIGKVRHLLNKIYDTGQVPTNLSKDQVEDPLDDHGMIAQQLEQLSTIGRCEYEKTCSLLVQLFDESAQRYQERISSGPSAELAIEEGRLTWLVYIIGSVIGGRVSFASTDEHDAMDGELVCRVLQLMNLTDSRLAQVGCEKLDLAILSFFEQFRKIYVGDQVQKTSKVYRRLSEVLGLSDESMVLSVFIGKIITNLKFWGRSEQIISKTLQLLSDLSVGYSSVRKLVKLDAVQFLLNNHTSEHFPFLGINNGAGGGPGDMRCRTTFYTALGRLLLVDLGEDEERFYRFMMPLTSHFETVGGLLANSNVSVNMEDAKRSLIGLARDLRGITFAFSNKTSYMMLFDWFYPSYTPVLQRAVELWFHDPTVTTPILKLFTELAQNRSQRLQFDVSSPNGILLFREISKMICCYGSRILTIGDIPKDRIYPMKYPFFKLNFLFFTFHICIN
;
A
#
# COMPACT_ATOMS: atom_id res chain seq x y z
N MET A 1 38.26 1.65 47.15
CA MET A 1 39.10 2.27 46.10
C MET A 1 38.28 3.34 45.41
N LYS A 2 38.78 4.58 45.40
CA LYS A 2 38.16 5.78 44.81
C LYS A 2 38.21 5.74 43.28
N HIS A 3 37.19 6.29 42.64
CA HIS A 3 37.20 7.25 41.50
C HIS A 3 35.73 7.54 41.19
N GLY A 4 35.16 8.75 41.20
CA GLY A 4 35.67 10.12 41.23
C GLY A 4 34.60 10.95 40.52
N LYS A 5 33.55 11.39 41.26
CA LYS A 5 32.54 12.32 40.73
C LYS A 5 33.21 13.70 40.59
N ALA A 6 33.21 14.27 39.40
CA ALA A 6 33.61 15.66 39.19
C ALA A 6 32.42 16.56 39.52
N THR A 7 32.45 17.18 40.70
CA THR A 7 31.54 18.27 41.10
C THR A 7 32.30 19.60 40.95
N GLY A 8 31.82 20.49 40.09
CA GLY A 8 32.25 21.88 40.02
C GLY A 8 31.63 22.75 41.12
N PRO A 9 32.11 23.99 41.35
CA PRO A 9 31.84 24.78 42.56
C PRO A 9 30.44 25.39 42.66
N ASP A 10 29.64 25.36 41.60
CA ASP A 10 28.26 25.83 41.62
C ASP A 10 27.36 24.61 41.43
N ASN A 11 26.43 24.40 42.36
CA ASN A 11 25.66 23.18 42.56
C ASN A 11 24.57 22.95 41.48
N ILE A 12 24.90 23.20 40.20
CA ILE A 12 24.05 22.96 39.04
C ILE A 12 24.55 21.68 38.36
N SER A 13 23.71 20.64 38.39
CA SER A 13 23.99 19.40 37.65
C SER A 13 24.22 19.71 36.18
N VAL A 14 25.27 19.15 35.58
CA VAL A 14 25.54 19.24 34.13
C VAL A 14 24.37 18.71 33.29
N GLU A 15 23.49 17.88 33.87
CA GLU A 15 22.21 17.50 33.24
C GLU A 15 21.20 18.66 33.16
N LEU A 16 21.16 19.59 34.11
CA LEU A 16 20.25 20.74 34.05
C LEU A 16 20.67 21.74 32.96
N ILE A 17 21.98 21.97 32.80
CA ILE A 17 22.51 22.91 31.79
C ILE A 17 22.40 22.32 30.37
N LEU A 18 22.52 21.00 30.20
CA LEU A 18 22.30 20.35 28.90
C LEU A 18 20.83 20.31 28.51
N ILE A 19 19.91 20.18 29.47
CA ILE A 19 18.47 20.24 29.23
C ILE A 19 18.04 21.68 28.90
N GLU A 20 18.46 22.68 29.68
CA GLU A 20 18.18 24.10 29.39
C GLU A 20 18.84 24.56 28.07
N ALA A 21 20.05 24.09 27.74
CA ALA A 21 20.70 24.39 26.45
C ALA A 21 20.10 23.64 25.25
N LEU A 22 19.41 22.51 25.46
CA LEU A 22 18.64 21.80 24.43
C LEU A 22 17.24 22.41 24.23
N GLU A 23 16.63 22.94 25.29
CA GLU A 23 15.34 23.66 25.28
C GLU A 23 15.40 24.94 24.42
N ASP A 24 16.48 25.72 24.51
CA ASP A 24 16.62 26.94 23.69
C ASP A 24 17.05 26.65 22.23
N PHE A 25 17.76 25.56 21.97
CA PHE A 25 18.26 25.22 20.61
C PHE A 25 17.26 24.42 19.77
N GLY A 26 16.44 23.59 20.40
CA GLY A 26 15.47 22.72 19.73
C GLY A 26 14.29 23.50 19.16
N ILE A 27 13.58 24.27 19.99
CA ILE A 27 12.44 25.07 19.56
C ILE A 27 12.82 26.22 18.64
N GLY A 28 13.95 26.89 18.88
CA GLY A 28 14.43 27.93 17.96
C GLY A 28 14.59 27.40 16.55
N LYS A 29 15.11 26.17 16.41
CA LYS A 29 15.31 25.50 15.13
C LYS A 29 14.00 24.97 14.54
N VAL A 30 13.13 24.33 15.32
CA VAL A 30 11.81 23.85 14.86
C VAL A 30 10.92 25.02 14.47
N ARG A 31 10.86 26.08 15.26
CA ARG A 31 10.12 27.32 14.98
C ARG A 31 10.69 28.04 13.78
N HIS A 32 12.01 28.16 13.63
CA HIS A 32 12.62 28.72 12.43
C HIS A 32 12.32 27.88 11.18
N LEU A 33 12.39 26.55 11.29
CA LEU A 33 12.09 25.64 10.20
C LEU A 33 10.61 25.73 9.81
N LEU A 34 9.69 25.64 10.78
CA LEU A 34 8.25 25.74 10.59
C LEU A 34 7.83 27.11 10.08
N ASN A 35 8.39 28.19 10.62
CA ASN A 35 8.12 29.54 10.10
C ASN A 35 8.66 29.71 8.69
N LYS A 36 9.83 29.15 8.35
CA LYS A 36 10.36 29.23 7.00
C LYS A 36 9.57 28.34 6.02
N ILE A 37 9.10 27.16 6.45
CA ILE A 37 8.13 26.34 5.70
C ILE A 37 6.81 27.10 5.50
N TYR A 38 6.35 27.79 6.54
CA TYR A 38 5.13 28.58 6.49
C TYR A 38 5.27 29.79 5.56
N ASP A 39 6.37 30.53 5.62
CA ASP A 39 6.61 31.72 4.80
C ASP A 39 6.85 31.37 3.32
N THR A 40 7.54 30.27 3.04
CA THR A 40 8.00 29.93 1.67
C THR A 40 7.27 28.76 1.01
N GLY A 41 6.52 27.96 1.77
CA GLY A 41 6.00 26.67 1.30
C GLY A 41 7.06 25.58 1.16
N GLN A 42 8.33 25.85 1.55
CA GLN A 42 9.48 24.97 1.35
C GLN A 42 10.28 24.78 2.66
N VAL A 43 10.81 23.58 2.90
CA VAL A 43 11.75 23.35 4.02
C VAL A 43 13.10 24.00 3.72
N PRO A 44 13.74 24.68 4.68
CA PRO A 44 15.10 25.18 4.54
C PRO A 44 16.10 24.03 4.41
N THR A 45 16.65 23.81 3.22
CA THR A 45 17.97 23.19 3.11
C THR A 45 19.00 24.20 3.55
N ASN A 46 19.68 23.96 4.67
CA ASN A 46 20.99 24.57 4.82
C ASN A 46 21.93 23.79 3.88
N LEU A 47 22.50 24.51 2.89
CA LEU A 47 23.62 24.14 2.02
C LEU A 47 23.32 23.56 0.62
N SER A 48 22.51 24.24 -0.18
CA SER A 48 22.74 24.33 -1.65
C SER A 48 22.00 25.55 -2.19
N LYS A 49 22.75 26.60 -2.54
CA LYS A 49 22.25 27.62 -3.45
C LYS A 49 22.02 26.94 -4.80
N ASP A 50 20.88 27.21 -5.42
CA ASP A 50 20.43 26.75 -6.74
C ASP A 50 19.77 25.37 -6.75
N GLN A 51 18.44 25.31 -6.55
CA GLN A 51 17.62 24.29 -7.20
C GLN A 51 16.30 24.87 -7.73
N VAL A 52 16.01 24.47 -8.96
CA VAL A 52 14.80 24.74 -9.76
C VAL A 52 13.70 23.70 -9.45
N GLU A 53 13.97 22.74 -8.55
CA GLU A 53 13.09 21.59 -8.23
C GLU A 53 12.39 21.76 -6.87
N ASP A 54 11.13 21.31 -6.80
CA ASP A 54 10.31 21.39 -5.58
C ASP A 54 10.75 20.31 -4.57
N PRO A 55 11.10 20.67 -3.32
CA PRO A 55 11.52 19.71 -2.30
C PRO A 55 10.46 18.66 -1.94
N LEU A 56 9.18 18.88 -2.26
CA LEU A 56 8.13 17.86 -2.10
C LEU A 56 8.24 16.69 -3.09
N ASP A 57 9.06 16.82 -4.14
CA ASP A 57 9.26 15.77 -5.14
C ASP A 57 10.33 14.75 -4.73
N ASP A 58 11.20 15.08 -3.76
CA ASP A 58 12.20 14.15 -3.21
C ASP A 58 11.69 13.44 -1.95
N HIS A 59 10.98 12.33 -2.15
CA HIS A 59 10.46 11.50 -1.07
C HIS A 59 11.53 10.93 -0.13
N GLY A 60 12.77 10.71 -0.61
CA GLY A 60 13.86 10.19 0.21
C GLY A 60 14.36 11.24 1.20
N MET A 61 14.55 12.46 0.69
CA MET A 61 14.91 13.62 1.51
C MET A 61 13.82 13.96 2.53
N ILE A 62 12.55 13.96 2.11
CA ILE A 62 11.40 14.18 3.02
C ILE A 62 11.44 13.19 4.18
N ALA A 63 11.59 11.89 3.90
CA ALA A 63 11.63 10.86 4.94
C ALA A 63 12.75 11.10 5.97
N GLN A 64 13.96 11.42 5.50
CA GLN A 64 15.11 11.69 6.37
C GLN A 64 14.91 12.95 7.24
N GLN A 65 14.35 14.02 6.66
CA GLN A 65 14.08 15.25 7.40
C GLN A 65 12.98 15.05 8.45
N LEU A 66 11.93 14.31 8.09
CA LEU A 66 10.83 14.00 8.98
C LEU A 66 11.24 13.14 10.18
N GLU A 67 12.22 12.25 10.02
CA GLU A 67 12.79 11.46 11.13
C GLU A 67 13.54 12.33 12.14
N GLN A 68 14.29 13.33 11.67
CA GLN A 68 14.95 14.29 12.55
C GLN A 68 13.91 15.19 13.24
N LEU A 69 12.92 15.68 12.48
CA LEU A 69 11.86 16.54 13.01
C LEU A 69 10.98 15.83 14.03
N SER A 70 10.70 14.54 13.84
CA SER A 70 9.91 13.76 14.79
C SER A 70 10.61 13.65 16.13
N THR A 71 11.93 13.45 16.11
CA THR A 71 12.76 13.37 17.31
C THR A 71 12.80 14.71 18.04
N ILE A 72 13.09 15.81 17.32
CA ILE A 72 13.20 17.15 17.93
C ILE A 72 11.83 17.64 18.43
N GLY A 73 10.78 17.48 17.64
CA GLY A 73 9.43 17.90 18.01
C GLY A 73 8.90 17.20 19.25
N ARG A 74 9.35 15.97 19.53
CA ARG A 74 8.99 15.22 20.73
C ARG A 74 9.74 15.66 21.99
N CYS A 75 10.86 16.40 21.87
CA CYS A 75 11.57 16.95 23.03
C CYS A 75 10.73 17.99 23.79
N GLU A 76 10.01 18.86 23.06
CA GLU A 76 9.11 19.86 23.63
C GLU A 76 7.72 19.73 22.98
N TYR A 77 7.09 18.59 23.26
CA TYR A 77 5.93 18.15 22.50
C TYR A 77 4.72 19.09 22.61
N GLU A 78 4.44 19.63 23.80
CA GLU A 78 3.34 20.56 24.03
C GLU A 78 3.45 21.85 23.19
N LYS A 79 4.64 22.46 23.20
CA LYS A 79 4.93 23.67 22.43
C LYS A 79 4.89 23.38 20.93
N THR A 80 5.40 22.23 20.51
CA THR A 80 5.37 21.77 19.11
C THR A 80 3.93 21.57 18.63
N CYS A 81 3.10 20.86 19.39
CA CYS A 81 1.69 20.65 19.06
C CYS A 81 0.92 21.97 18.98
N SER A 82 1.15 22.89 19.90
CA SER A 82 0.51 24.22 19.92
C SER A 82 0.84 25.02 18.65
N LEU A 83 2.11 25.01 18.24
CA LEU A 83 2.54 25.66 17.00
C LEU A 83 1.96 25.00 15.76
N LEU A 84 1.96 23.66 15.69
CA LEU A 84 1.36 22.92 14.57
C LEU A 84 -0.13 23.20 14.44
N VAL A 85 -0.87 23.23 15.55
CA VAL A 85 -2.29 23.60 15.58
C VAL A 85 -2.49 25.00 14.99
N GLN A 86 -1.73 25.99 15.45
CA GLN A 86 -1.86 27.37 14.98
C GLN A 86 -1.60 27.49 13.46
N LEU A 87 -0.49 26.93 12.98
CA LEU A 87 -0.10 27.02 11.57
C LEU A 87 -1.07 26.24 10.66
N PHE A 88 -1.57 25.09 11.14
CA PHE A 88 -2.54 24.29 10.42
C PHE A 88 -3.87 25.02 10.29
N ASP A 89 -4.42 25.52 11.40
CA ASP A 89 -5.73 26.18 11.40
C ASP A 89 -5.72 27.41 10.48
N GLU A 90 -4.63 28.20 10.49
CA GLU A 90 -4.48 29.34 9.61
C GLU A 90 -4.37 28.96 8.12
N SER A 91 -3.57 27.93 7.80
CA SER A 91 -3.41 27.46 6.42
C SER A 91 -4.70 26.81 5.90
N ALA A 92 -5.40 26.04 6.75
CA ALA A 92 -6.65 25.37 6.41
C ALA A 92 -7.78 26.38 6.16
N GLN A 93 -7.85 27.46 6.96
CA GLN A 93 -8.82 28.53 6.73
C GLN A 93 -8.58 29.22 5.39
N ARG A 94 -7.34 29.61 5.08
CA ARG A 94 -6.99 30.24 3.79
C ARG A 94 -7.28 29.32 2.60
N TYR A 95 -6.98 28.03 2.75
CA TYR A 95 -7.32 27.03 1.74
C TYR A 95 -8.84 26.93 1.52
N GLN A 96 -9.63 26.87 2.60
CA GLN A 96 -11.10 26.81 2.54
C GLN A 96 -11.73 28.03 1.88
N GLU A 97 -11.17 29.23 2.09
CA GLU A 97 -11.63 30.47 1.46
C GLU A 97 -11.31 30.50 -0.05
N ARG A 98 -10.18 29.92 -0.45
CA ARG A 98 -9.70 29.95 -1.84
C ARG A 98 -10.20 28.79 -2.70
N ILE A 99 -10.53 27.64 -2.11
CA ILE A 99 -10.93 26.43 -2.86
C ILE A 99 -12.18 26.65 -3.73
N SER A 100 -13.07 27.57 -3.34
CA SER A 100 -14.27 27.96 -4.09
C SER A 100 -13.97 28.84 -5.32
N SER A 101 -12.77 29.45 -5.38
CA SER A 101 -12.36 30.35 -6.46
C SER A 101 -11.69 29.65 -7.64
N GLY A 102 -11.50 28.32 -7.55
CA GLY A 102 -10.86 27.51 -8.59
C GLY A 102 -9.32 27.47 -8.50
N PRO A 103 -8.64 26.80 -9.44
CA PRO A 103 -7.19 26.64 -9.42
C PRO A 103 -6.47 27.99 -9.50
N SER A 104 -5.61 28.28 -8.52
CA SER A 104 -4.81 29.51 -8.45
C SER A 104 -3.42 29.18 -7.90
N ALA A 105 -2.42 29.98 -8.23
CA ALA A 105 -1.08 29.89 -7.62
C ALA A 105 -1.16 30.01 -6.09
N GLU A 106 -2.07 30.85 -5.59
CA GLU A 106 -2.30 31.03 -4.16
C GLU A 106 -2.94 29.80 -3.50
N LEU A 107 -3.75 29.04 -4.25
CA LEU A 107 -4.31 27.77 -3.78
C LEU A 107 -3.21 26.72 -3.68
N ALA A 108 -2.36 26.62 -4.71
CA ALA A 108 -1.23 25.70 -4.73
C ALA A 108 -0.23 25.95 -3.58
N ILE A 109 -0.03 27.22 -3.19
CA ILE A 109 0.79 27.58 -2.03
C ILE A 109 0.19 27.03 -0.73
N GLU A 110 -1.12 27.20 -0.50
CA GLU A 110 -1.76 26.65 0.70
C GLU A 110 -1.79 25.12 0.68
N GLU A 111 -1.97 24.48 -0.48
CA GLU A 111 -1.84 23.03 -0.64
C GLU A 111 -0.44 22.54 -0.25
N GLY A 112 0.61 23.24 -0.69
CA GLY A 112 1.99 22.93 -0.32
C GLY A 112 2.24 23.08 1.19
N ARG A 113 1.74 24.15 1.80
CA ARG A 113 1.82 24.35 3.26
C ARG A 113 1.12 23.24 4.03
N LEU A 114 -0.13 22.93 3.65
CA LEU A 114 -0.89 21.86 4.27
C LEU A 114 -0.23 20.50 4.07
N THR A 115 0.36 20.25 2.90
CA THR A 115 1.12 19.01 2.62
C THR A 115 2.25 18.83 3.63
N TRP A 116 3.09 19.86 3.83
CA TRP A 116 4.16 19.82 4.82
C TRP A 116 3.64 19.63 6.23
N LEU A 117 2.60 20.37 6.62
CA LEU A 117 2.03 20.27 7.95
C LEU A 117 1.48 18.87 8.22
N VAL A 118 0.79 18.24 7.25
CA VAL A 118 0.30 16.86 7.38
C VAL A 118 1.47 15.86 7.52
N TYR A 119 2.53 16.01 6.72
CA TYR A 119 3.73 15.18 6.85
C TYR A 119 4.40 15.32 8.21
N ILE A 120 4.53 16.54 8.72
CA ILE A 120 5.14 16.83 10.02
C ILE A 120 4.26 16.27 11.14
N ILE A 121 2.95 16.51 11.11
CA ILE A 121 1.98 15.96 12.08
C ILE A 121 2.07 14.44 12.13
N GLY A 122 2.02 13.77 10.97
CA GLY A 122 2.17 12.32 10.90
C GLY A 122 3.48 11.85 11.52
N SER A 123 4.58 12.52 11.20
CA SER A 123 5.92 12.14 11.67
C SER A 123 6.12 12.36 13.17
N VAL A 124 5.65 13.48 13.73
CA VAL A 124 5.73 13.70 15.18
C VAL A 124 4.85 12.70 15.93
N ILE A 125 3.65 12.37 15.43
CA ILE A 125 2.81 11.31 16.00
C ILE A 125 3.56 9.97 15.97
N GLY A 126 4.09 9.59 14.81
CA GLY A 126 4.81 8.33 14.60
C GLY A 126 6.16 8.21 15.33
N GLY A 127 6.82 9.33 15.63
CA GLY A 127 8.10 9.37 16.35
C GLY A 127 8.00 9.07 17.85
N ARG A 128 6.83 8.66 18.33
CA ARG A 128 6.61 8.28 19.72
C ARG A 128 7.41 7.02 20.09
N VAL A 129 8.24 7.12 21.13
CA VAL A 129 8.89 5.94 21.73
C VAL A 129 7.89 5.22 22.63
N SER A 130 7.80 3.89 22.53
CA SER A 130 6.74 3.06 23.15
C SER A 130 6.59 3.19 24.68
N PHE A 131 7.58 3.74 25.39
CA PHE A 131 7.57 3.93 26.84
C PHE A 131 7.23 5.37 27.30
N ALA A 132 7.02 6.31 26.37
CA ALA A 132 6.76 7.73 26.65
C ALA A 132 5.27 8.13 26.48
N SER A 133 4.35 7.17 26.55
CA SER A 133 2.92 7.42 26.39
C SER A 133 2.34 8.02 27.66
N THR A 134 1.99 9.30 27.62
CA THR A 134 1.19 9.96 28.64
C THR A 134 -0.20 10.25 28.09
N ASP A 135 -1.18 10.31 28.99
CA ASP A 135 -2.54 10.70 28.65
C ASP A 135 -2.60 12.10 28.01
N GLU A 136 -1.74 13.02 28.46
CA GLU A 136 -1.63 14.37 27.90
C GLU A 136 -1.15 14.34 26.45
N HIS A 137 -0.16 13.51 26.13
CA HIS A 137 0.32 13.33 24.76
C HIS A 137 -0.78 12.76 23.86
N ASP A 138 -1.61 11.83 24.37
CA ASP A 138 -2.74 11.29 23.62
C ASP A 138 -3.83 12.32 23.32
N ALA A 139 -4.09 13.24 24.25
CA ALA A 139 -5.03 14.33 24.00
C ALA A 139 -4.51 15.28 22.91
N MET A 140 -3.22 15.60 22.92
CA MET A 140 -2.59 16.45 21.91
C MET A 140 -2.56 15.77 20.52
N ASP A 141 -2.24 14.49 20.45
CA ASP A 141 -2.32 13.72 19.19
C ASP A 141 -3.75 13.74 18.67
N GLY A 142 -4.75 13.63 19.55
CA GLY A 142 -6.17 13.72 19.19
C GLY A 142 -6.54 15.04 18.50
N GLU A 143 -6.05 16.18 19.01
CA GLU A 143 -6.24 17.50 18.41
C GLU A 143 -5.66 17.60 17.00
N LEU A 144 -4.45 17.06 16.80
CA LEU A 144 -3.77 17.09 15.50
C LEU A 144 -4.45 16.13 14.50
N VAL A 145 -4.82 14.93 14.94
CA VAL A 145 -5.52 13.93 14.11
C VAL A 145 -6.87 14.48 13.64
N CYS A 146 -7.64 15.13 14.52
CA CYS A 146 -8.92 15.73 14.15
C CYS A 146 -8.79 16.70 12.96
N ARG A 147 -7.77 17.56 12.99
CA ARG A 147 -7.49 18.54 11.93
C ARG A 147 -7.15 17.90 10.60
N VAL A 148 -6.26 16.90 10.61
CA VAL A 148 -5.89 16.17 9.39
C VAL A 148 -7.10 15.44 8.79
N LEU A 149 -7.94 14.80 9.62
CA LEU A 149 -9.14 14.12 9.15
C LEU A 149 -10.22 15.08 8.62
N GLN A 150 -10.36 16.26 9.21
CA GLN A 150 -11.25 17.31 8.68
C GLN A 150 -10.77 17.83 7.32
N LEU A 151 -9.46 18.07 7.17
CA LEU A 151 -8.86 18.46 5.90
C LEU A 151 -9.04 17.37 4.83
N MET A 152 -8.86 16.10 5.21
CA MET A 152 -9.12 14.97 4.31
C MET A 152 -10.57 14.97 3.82
N ASN A 153 -11.55 15.13 4.71
CA ASN A 153 -12.96 15.19 4.32
C ASN A 153 -13.24 16.35 3.35
N LEU A 154 -12.62 17.51 3.59
CA LEU A 154 -12.71 18.67 2.70
C LEU A 154 -12.14 18.37 1.31
N THR A 155 -10.92 17.83 1.25
CA THR A 155 -10.22 17.53 -0.02
C THR A 155 -10.90 16.40 -0.80
N ASP A 156 -11.32 15.32 -0.13
CA ASP A 156 -12.04 14.20 -0.73
C ASP A 156 -13.38 14.64 -1.36
N SER A 157 -14.09 15.57 -0.73
CA SER A 157 -15.36 16.08 -1.26
C SER A 157 -15.23 16.83 -2.60
N ARG A 158 -14.00 17.26 -2.95
CA ARG A 158 -13.71 18.05 -4.16
C ARG A 158 -12.87 17.31 -5.19
N LEU A 159 -12.50 16.08 -4.89
CA LEU A 159 -11.51 15.31 -5.64
C LEU A 159 -11.90 15.03 -7.11
N ALA A 160 -13.20 15.05 -7.41
CA ALA A 160 -13.73 14.96 -8.77
C ALA A 160 -13.49 16.22 -9.63
N GLN A 161 -13.20 17.37 -9.00
CA GLN A 161 -13.02 18.68 -9.64
C GLN A 161 -11.57 19.16 -9.53
N VAL A 162 -11.01 19.11 -8.32
CA VAL A 162 -9.68 19.58 -7.98
C VAL A 162 -9.07 18.57 -7.00
N GLY A 163 -7.85 18.10 -7.31
CA GLY A 163 -7.11 17.18 -6.46
C GLY A 163 -5.64 17.54 -6.44
N CYS A 164 -5.01 17.37 -5.28
CA CYS A 164 -3.59 17.63 -5.07
C CYS A 164 -2.89 16.32 -4.68
N GLU A 165 -2.12 15.74 -5.61
CA GLU A 165 -1.45 14.46 -5.39
C GLU A 165 -0.50 14.49 -4.18
N LYS A 166 0.22 15.60 -4.00
CA LYS A 166 1.18 15.79 -2.90
C LYS A 166 0.50 15.75 -1.54
N LEU A 167 -0.62 16.46 -1.40
CA LEU A 167 -1.40 16.47 -0.17
C LEU A 167 -1.99 15.08 0.14
N ASP A 168 -2.46 14.38 -0.89
CA ASP A 168 -2.99 13.02 -0.75
C ASP A 168 -1.92 12.02 -0.28
N LEU A 169 -0.71 12.11 -0.84
CA LEU A 169 0.45 11.33 -0.38
C LEU A 169 0.83 11.65 1.06
N ALA A 170 0.72 12.91 1.50
CA ALA A 170 0.92 13.29 2.89
C ALA A 170 -0.13 12.68 3.81
N ILE A 171 -1.40 12.68 3.41
CA ILE A 171 -2.50 12.05 4.17
C ILE A 171 -2.26 10.53 4.30
N LEU A 172 -1.81 9.85 3.24
CA LEU A 172 -1.44 8.43 3.30
C LEU A 172 -0.27 8.18 4.26
N SER A 173 0.75 9.04 4.24
CA SER A 173 1.88 8.97 5.19
C SER A 173 1.41 9.19 6.62
N PHE A 174 0.50 10.14 6.84
CA PHE A 174 -0.13 10.35 8.14
C PHE A 174 -0.87 9.11 8.63
N PHE A 175 -1.69 8.48 7.78
CA PHE A 175 -2.40 7.25 8.14
C PHE A 175 -1.45 6.11 8.50
N GLU A 176 -0.32 5.98 7.81
CA GLU A 176 0.70 4.99 8.15
C GLU A 176 1.24 5.21 9.56
N GLN A 177 1.59 6.45 9.92
CA GLN A 177 2.10 6.79 11.25
C GLN A 177 1.04 6.64 12.34
N PHE A 178 -0.17 7.14 12.08
CA PHE A 178 -1.29 7.02 13.02
C PHE A 178 -1.64 5.55 13.29
N ARG A 179 -1.67 4.70 12.24
CA ARG A 179 -1.91 3.26 12.37
C ARG A 179 -0.88 2.60 13.28
N LYS A 180 0.41 2.92 13.11
CA LYS A 180 1.51 2.32 13.92
C LYS A 180 1.35 2.57 15.41
N ILE A 181 0.77 3.70 15.80
CA ILE A 181 0.64 4.10 17.21
C ILE A 181 -0.73 3.75 17.79
N TYR A 182 -1.80 3.88 17.01
CA TYR A 182 -3.17 3.92 17.53
C TYR A 182 -4.12 2.86 16.96
N VAL A 183 -3.67 2.01 16.04
CA VAL A 183 -4.47 0.92 15.47
C VAL A 183 -3.76 -0.43 15.65
N GLY A 184 -4.45 -1.43 16.20
CA GLY A 184 -3.91 -2.78 16.42
C GLY A 184 -3.87 -3.21 17.89
N ASP A 185 -3.30 -4.40 18.11
CA ASP A 185 -3.43 -5.13 19.39
C ASP A 185 -2.75 -4.49 20.60
N GLN A 186 -1.73 -3.65 20.37
CA GLN A 186 -0.92 -3.05 21.43
C GLN A 186 -1.45 -1.69 21.91
N VAL A 187 -2.59 -1.25 21.38
CA VAL A 187 -3.15 0.08 21.67
C VAL A 187 -3.99 0.02 22.94
N GLN A 188 -3.74 0.95 23.86
CA GLN A 188 -4.58 1.10 25.05
C GLN A 188 -5.98 1.55 24.63
N LYS A 189 -6.99 0.70 24.89
CA LYS A 189 -8.40 0.91 24.54
C LYS A 189 -9.04 2.15 25.19
N THR A 190 -8.35 2.80 26.13
CA THR A 190 -8.80 3.97 26.89
C THR A 190 -7.96 5.22 26.63
N SER A 191 -7.22 5.26 25.52
CA SER A 191 -6.41 6.43 25.15
C SER A 191 -7.27 7.69 24.97
N LYS A 192 -6.80 8.83 25.52
CA LYS A 192 -7.48 10.13 25.36
C LYS A 192 -7.58 10.59 23.89
N VAL A 193 -6.84 9.97 22.96
CA VAL A 193 -6.97 10.21 21.52
C VAL A 193 -8.40 9.90 21.04
N TYR A 194 -8.94 8.73 21.41
CA TYR A 194 -10.27 8.28 20.97
C TYR A 194 -11.38 9.10 21.63
N ARG A 195 -11.14 9.61 22.85
CA ARG A 195 -12.04 10.58 23.46
C ARG A 195 -12.15 11.83 22.60
N ARG A 196 -11.02 12.38 22.16
CA ARG A 196 -11.02 13.60 21.35
C ARG A 196 -11.63 13.39 19.97
N LEU A 197 -11.32 12.26 19.32
CA LEU A 197 -11.92 11.87 18.05
C LEU A 197 -13.44 11.66 18.16
N SER A 198 -13.91 11.11 19.27
CA SER A 198 -15.35 10.98 19.56
C SER A 198 -16.03 12.35 19.68
N GLU A 199 -15.43 13.27 20.44
CA GLU A 199 -16.00 14.61 20.69
C GLU A 199 -16.08 15.47 19.42
N VAL A 200 -15.08 15.39 18.53
CA VAL A 200 -14.98 16.28 17.35
C VAL A 200 -15.53 15.63 16.08
N LEU A 201 -15.29 14.33 15.88
CA LEU A 201 -15.61 13.62 14.65
C LEU A 201 -16.65 12.51 14.82
N GLY A 202 -17.08 12.24 16.06
CA GLY A 202 -17.98 11.11 16.36
C GLY A 202 -17.32 9.74 16.22
N LEU A 203 -15.98 9.66 16.18
CA LEU A 203 -15.25 8.40 16.06
C LEU A 203 -14.91 7.84 17.45
N SER A 204 -15.82 7.04 18.01
CA SER A 204 -15.71 6.57 19.39
C SER A 204 -14.78 5.38 19.59
N ASP A 205 -14.48 4.63 18.53
CA ASP A 205 -13.70 3.39 18.63
C ASP A 205 -12.84 3.11 17.39
N GLU A 206 -11.95 2.12 17.54
CA GLU A 206 -11.05 1.67 16.47
C GLU A 206 -11.80 1.19 15.22
N SER A 207 -13.02 0.64 15.34
CA SER A 207 -13.78 0.16 14.18
C SER A 207 -14.24 1.33 13.32
N MET A 208 -14.68 2.43 13.93
CA MET A 208 -15.04 3.67 13.22
C MET A 208 -13.81 4.29 12.55
N VAL A 209 -12.67 4.30 13.24
CA VAL A 209 -11.40 4.74 12.65
C VAL A 209 -11.01 3.86 11.46
N LEU A 210 -11.08 2.53 11.57
CA LEU A 210 -10.83 1.61 10.45
C LEU A 210 -11.78 1.87 9.27
N SER A 211 -13.03 2.27 9.54
CA SER A 211 -13.96 2.72 8.49
C SER A 211 -13.44 3.95 7.74
N VAL A 212 -12.85 4.91 8.44
CA VAL A 212 -12.20 6.08 7.81
C VAL A 212 -11.03 5.66 6.92
N PHE A 213 -10.17 4.75 7.39
CA PHE A 213 -9.06 4.22 6.57
C PHE A 213 -9.57 3.55 5.28
N ILE A 214 -10.56 2.66 5.38
CA ILE A 214 -11.11 1.97 4.21
C ILE A 214 -11.85 2.95 3.29
N GLY A 215 -12.56 3.93 3.84
CA GLY A 215 -13.18 5.01 3.08
C GLY A 215 -12.17 5.74 2.22
N LYS A 216 -11.06 6.20 2.83
CA LYS A 216 -9.98 6.87 2.10
C LYS A 216 -9.35 5.97 1.04
N ILE A 217 -9.10 4.70 1.36
CA ILE A 217 -8.57 3.72 0.39
C ILE A 217 -9.49 3.61 -0.82
N ILE A 218 -10.80 3.43 -0.61
CA ILE A 218 -11.78 3.33 -1.69
C ILE A 218 -11.81 4.62 -2.52
N THR A 219 -11.83 5.79 -1.88
CA THR A 219 -11.78 7.09 -2.58
C THR A 219 -10.55 7.18 -3.46
N ASN A 220 -9.37 6.85 -2.92
CA ASN A 220 -8.13 6.94 -3.69
C ASN A 220 -8.11 5.96 -4.87
N LEU A 221 -8.56 4.72 -4.68
CA LEU A 221 -8.65 3.73 -5.76
C LEU A 221 -9.66 4.12 -6.86
N LYS A 222 -10.71 4.89 -6.51
CA LYS A 222 -11.73 5.37 -7.46
C LYS A 222 -11.25 6.53 -8.31
N PHE A 223 -10.60 7.52 -7.70
CA PHE A 223 -10.31 8.79 -8.37
C PHE A 223 -8.85 8.94 -8.81
N TRP A 224 -7.89 8.33 -8.09
CA TRP A 224 -6.46 8.43 -8.40
C TRP A 224 -5.95 7.28 -9.27
N GLY A 225 -6.82 6.65 -10.07
CA GLY A 225 -6.45 5.47 -10.87
C GLY A 225 -5.31 5.68 -11.89
N ARG A 226 -4.92 6.94 -12.16
CA ARG A 226 -3.81 7.30 -13.05
C ARG A 226 -2.49 7.60 -12.32
N SER A 227 -2.51 7.83 -11.00
CA SER A 227 -1.31 8.13 -10.21
C SER A 227 -0.77 6.83 -9.59
N GLU A 228 0.27 6.26 -10.21
CA GLU A 228 0.89 5.00 -9.74
C GLU A 228 1.39 5.13 -8.29
N GLN A 229 1.91 6.30 -7.92
CA GLN A 229 2.43 6.55 -6.59
C GLN A 229 1.33 6.48 -5.52
N ILE A 230 0.20 7.18 -5.75
CA ILE A 230 -0.94 7.16 -4.83
C ILE A 230 -1.54 5.75 -4.75
N ILE A 231 -1.73 5.07 -5.88
CA ILE A 231 -2.26 3.71 -5.91
C ILE A 231 -1.33 2.76 -5.15
N SER A 232 -0.02 2.83 -5.38
CA SER A 232 0.95 1.98 -4.68
C SER A 232 0.93 2.19 -3.17
N LYS A 233 0.91 3.45 -2.70
CA LYS A 233 0.87 3.77 -1.25
C LYS A 233 -0.47 3.41 -0.62
N THR A 234 -1.58 3.65 -1.33
CA THR A 234 -2.93 3.27 -0.90
C THR A 234 -3.06 1.75 -0.73
N LEU A 235 -2.54 0.98 -1.68
CA LEU A 235 -2.57 -0.49 -1.61
C LEU A 235 -1.60 -1.05 -0.58
N GLN A 236 -0.47 -0.37 -0.31
CA GLN A 236 0.40 -0.73 0.80
C GLN A 236 -0.33 -0.58 2.14
N LEU A 237 -1.07 0.53 2.32
CA LEU A 237 -1.89 0.73 3.52
C LEU A 237 -2.97 -0.35 3.68
N LEU A 238 -3.68 -0.70 2.60
CA LEU A 238 -4.64 -1.80 2.60
C LEU A 238 -3.98 -3.14 2.95
N SER A 239 -2.82 -3.42 2.36
CA SER A 239 -2.05 -4.65 2.63
C SER A 239 -1.64 -4.73 4.09
N ASP A 240 -1.12 -3.65 4.66
CA ASP A 240 -0.72 -3.59 6.07
C ASP A 240 -1.89 -3.86 7.02
N LEU A 241 -3.05 -3.26 6.73
CA LEU A 241 -4.29 -3.47 7.47
C LEU A 241 -4.79 -4.92 7.37
N SER A 242 -4.60 -5.57 6.21
CA SER A 242 -5.03 -6.95 5.97
C SER A 242 -4.20 -8.03 6.69
N VAL A 243 -3.05 -7.67 7.27
CA VAL A 243 -2.15 -8.61 7.97
C VAL A 243 -2.46 -8.70 9.47
N GLY A 244 -2.95 -7.63 10.10
CA GLY A 244 -3.19 -7.57 11.54
C GLY A 244 -4.39 -8.42 11.96
N TYR A 245 -4.20 -9.37 12.89
CA TYR A 245 -5.23 -10.35 13.28
C TYR A 245 -6.50 -9.72 13.88
N SER A 246 -6.37 -8.71 14.75
CA SER A 246 -7.54 -8.02 15.32
C SER A 246 -8.17 -7.04 14.36
N SER A 247 -7.35 -6.25 13.66
CA SER A 247 -7.82 -5.26 12.69
C SER A 247 -8.61 -5.93 11.57
N VAL A 248 -8.12 -7.05 11.02
CA VAL A 248 -8.80 -7.75 9.91
C VAL A 248 -10.20 -8.26 10.31
N ARG A 249 -10.38 -8.75 11.54
CA ARG A 249 -11.70 -9.20 12.05
C ARG A 249 -12.70 -8.06 12.25
N LYS A 250 -12.22 -6.84 12.50
CA LYS A 250 -13.07 -5.64 12.56
C LYS A 250 -13.38 -5.15 11.14
N LEU A 251 -12.36 -5.11 10.28
CA LEU A 251 -12.45 -4.66 8.90
C LEU A 251 -13.52 -5.42 8.10
N VAL A 252 -13.56 -6.75 8.19
CA VAL A 252 -14.54 -7.55 7.44
C VAL A 252 -15.99 -7.28 7.85
N LYS A 253 -16.24 -6.68 9.01
CA LYS A 253 -17.60 -6.29 9.42
C LYS A 253 -18.06 -4.96 8.85
N LEU A 254 -17.15 -4.19 8.23
CA LEU A 254 -17.46 -2.89 7.65
C LEU A 254 -18.11 -3.06 6.26
N ASP A 255 -19.21 -2.35 6.02
CA ASP A 255 -19.90 -2.35 4.72
C ASP A 255 -18.97 -1.92 3.58
N ALA A 256 -18.04 -1.00 3.85
CA ALA A 256 -17.05 -0.56 2.88
C ALA A 256 -16.09 -1.68 2.43
N VAL A 257 -15.73 -2.61 3.34
CA VAL A 257 -14.93 -3.79 2.99
C VAL A 257 -15.77 -4.81 2.23
N GLN A 258 -17.05 -4.98 2.59
CA GLN A 258 -17.96 -5.81 1.81
C GLN A 258 -18.16 -5.25 0.39
N PHE A 259 -18.23 -3.92 0.24
CA PHE A 259 -18.24 -3.27 -1.06
C PHE A 259 -16.98 -3.63 -1.87
N LEU A 260 -15.78 -3.49 -1.28
CA LEU A 260 -14.51 -3.86 -1.92
C LEU A 260 -14.48 -5.31 -2.39
N LEU A 261 -14.90 -6.25 -1.53
CA LEU A 261 -14.92 -7.69 -1.85
C LEU A 261 -15.88 -8.02 -2.98
N ASN A 262 -17.01 -7.31 -3.10
CA ASN A 262 -18.03 -7.60 -4.11
C ASN A 262 -17.86 -6.78 -5.41
N ASN A 263 -17.06 -5.71 -5.42
CA ASN A 263 -17.01 -4.72 -6.51
C ASN A 263 -15.58 -4.43 -6.99
N HIS A 264 -14.77 -5.46 -7.21
CA HIS A 264 -13.34 -5.34 -7.51
C HIS A 264 -13.04 -5.40 -9.03
N THR A 265 -13.72 -4.58 -9.82
CA THR A 265 -13.57 -4.48 -11.29
C THR A 265 -13.11 -3.09 -11.72
N SER A 266 -12.74 -2.93 -13.00
CA SER A 266 -12.38 -1.63 -13.56
C SER A 266 -13.53 -0.61 -13.61
N GLU A 267 -14.78 -1.06 -13.47
CA GLU A 267 -15.95 -0.18 -13.35
C GLU A 267 -15.90 0.62 -12.04
N HIS A 268 -15.43 0.01 -10.97
CA HIS A 268 -15.33 0.65 -9.66
C HIS A 268 -13.93 1.19 -9.38
N PHE A 269 -12.89 0.54 -9.91
CA PHE A 269 -11.50 0.88 -9.65
C PHE A 269 -10.72 1.00 -10.96
N PRO A 270 -10.58 2.22 -11.51
CA PRO A 270 -10.01 2.43 -12.84
C PRO A 270 -8.61 1.85 -13.03
N PHE A 271 -7.79 1.75 -11.98
CA PHE A 271 -6.44 1.15 -12.06
C PHE A 271 -6.45 -0.35 -12.46
N LEU A 272 -7.61 -1.02 -12.39
CA LEU A 272 -7.80 -2.38 -12.88
C LEU A 272 -8.11 -2.45 -14.40
N GLY A 273 -8.26 -1.30 -15.06
CA GLY A 273 -8.54 -1.23 -16.49
C GLY A 273 -7.35 -1.64 -17.36
N ILE A 274 -7.65 -2.15 -18.55
CA ILE A 274 -6.66 -2.56 -19.57
C ILE A 274 -6.00 -1.32 -20.22
N ASN A 275 -6.70 -0.19 -20.23
CA ASN A 275 -6.38 1.02 -21.00
C ASN A 275 -5.77 2.17 -20.19
N ASN A 276 -5.48 1.99 -18.90
CA ASN A 276 -4.75 3.01 -18.13
C ASN A 276 -3.34 3.27 -18.67
N GLY A 277 -2.84 2.37 -19.52
CA GLY A 277 -1.56 2.46 -20.23
C GLY A 277 -1.62 3.05 -21.64
N ALA A 278 -2.44 4.08 -21.92
CA ALA A 278 -2.26 4.86 -23.16
C ALA A 278 -0.88 5.58 -23.20
N GLY A 279 -0.15 5.62 -22.08
CA GLY A 279 1.27 6.00 -22.00
C GLY A 279 2.10 5.29 -20.93
N GLY A 280 1.51 4.42 -20.08
CA GLY A 280 2.19 3.70 -19.00
C GLY A 280 2.63 2.30 -19.43
N GLY A 281 3.92 1.98 -19.28
CA GLY A 281 4.47 0.67 -19.63
C GLY A 281 3.99 -0.48 -18.72
N PRO A 282 4.43 -1.74 -18.98
CA PRO A 282 4.07 -2.96 -18.22
C PRO A 282 4.39 -2.96 -16.70
N GLY A 283 4.99 -1.88 -16.17
CA GLY A 283 5.22 -1.67 -14.73
C GLY A 283 3.92 -1.43 -13.94
N ASP A 284 2.95 -0.78 -14.60
CA ASP A 284 1.68 -0.27 -14.06
C ASP A 284 0.82 -1.34 -13.33
N MET A 285 0.95 -2.61 -13.75
CA MET A 285 0.10 -3.68 -13.21
C MET A 285 0.60 -4.32 -11.90
N ARG A 286 1.75 -3.92 -11.33
CA ARG A 286 2.26 -4.50 -10.07
C ARG A 286 1.30 -4.33 -8.90
N CYS A 287 0.65 -3.17 -8.84
CA CYS A 287 -0.36 -2.81 -7.84
C CYS A 287 -1.48 -3.86 -7.73
N ARG A 288 -1.88 -4.47 -8.86
CA ARG A 288 -2.94 -5.50 -8.90
C ARG A 288 -2.65 -6.70 -8.00
N THR A 289 -1.40 -7.19 -7.99
CA THR A 289 -1.04 -8.31 -7.12
C THR A 289 -1.20 -7.94 -5.64
N THR A 290 -0.77 -6.75 -5.23
CA THR A 290 -0.92 -6.27 -3.85
C THR A 290 -2.40 -6.13 -3.47
N PHE A 291 -3.21 -5.57 -4.37
CA PHE A 291 -4.66 -5.42 -4.18
C PHE A 291 -5.33 -6.77 -3.95
N TYR A 292 -5.15 -7.73 -4.86
CA TYR A 292 -5.76 -9.05 -4.74
C TYR A 292 -5.19 -9.90 -3.61
N THR A 293 -3.94 -9.69 -3.20
CA THR A 293 -3.42 -10.29 -1.96
C THR A 293 -4.15 -9.75 -0.73
N ALA A 294 -4.39 -8.44 -0.66
CA ALA A 294 -5.10 -7.85 0.48
C ALA A 294 -6.59 -8.27 0.50
N LEU A 295 -7.27 -8.26 -0.65
CA LEU A 295 -8.65 -8.75 -0.76
C LEU A 295 -8.75 -10.25 -0.41
N GLY A 296 -7.82 -11.07 -0.90
CA GLY A 296 -7.79 -12.49 -0.56
C GLY A 296 -7.66 -12.72 0.95
N ARG A 297 -6.81 -11.95 1.66
CA ARG A 297 -6.69 -12.03 3.12
C ARG A 297 -7.98 -11.62 3.84
N LEU A 298 -8.64 -10.55 3.37
CA LEU A 298 -9.91 -10.08 3.92
C LEU A 298 -11.02 -11.13 3.71
N LEU A 299 -11.10 -11.72 2.52
CA LEU A 299 -12.06 -12.78 2.21
C LEU A 299 -11.91 -13.98 3.16
N LEU A 300 -10.66 -14.41 3.38
CA LEU A 300 -10.36 -15.62 4.17
C LEU A 300 -10.78 -15.56 5.63
N VAL A 301 -10.99 -14.37 6.20
CA VAL A 301 -11.40 -14.24 7.61
C VAL A 301 -12.72 -14.95 7.87
N ASP A 302 -13.66 -14.83 6.92
CA ASP A 302 -15.02 -15.36 7.04
C ASP A 302 -15.37 -16.34 5.90
N LEU A 303 -14.37 -16.80 5.12
CA LEU A 303 -14.62 -17.73 4.01
C LEU A 303 -14.95 -19.14 4.51
N GLY A 304 -14.15 -19.69 5.43
CA GLY A 304 -14.34 -21.06 5.92
C GLY A 304 -14.43 -22.09 4.78
N GLU A 305 -15.55 -22.80 4.73
CA GLU A 305 -15.92 -23.79 3.69
C GLU A 305 -17.02 -23.26 2.75
N ASP A 306 -17.31 -21.96 2.76
CA ASP A 306 -18.35 -21.33 1.93
C ASP A 306 -17.90 -21.20 0.46
N GLU A 307 -18.17 -22.25 -0.32
CA GLU A 307 -17.89 -22.28 -1.75
C GLU A 307 -18.67 -21.21 -2.53
N GLU A 308 -19.93 -20.93 -2.16
CA GLU A 308 -20.75 -19.95 -2.88
C GLU A 308 -20.12 -18.56 -2.79
N ARG A 309 -19.67 -18.18 -1.59
CA ARG A 309 -18.97 -16.91 -1.38
C ARG A 309 -17.64 -16.86 -2.13
N PHE A 310 -16.90 -17.96 -2.20
CA PHE A 310 -15.70 -18.06 -3.04
C PHE A 310 -16.03 -17.82 -4.51
N TYR A 311 -17.01 -18.53 -5.07
CA TYR A 311 -17.38 -18.37 -6.48
C TYR A 311 -17.87 -16.96 -6.78
N ARG A 312 -18.69 -16.36 -5.90
CA ARG A 312 -19.14 -14.97 -6.04
C ARG A 312 -17.97 -13.98 -6.12
N PHE A 313 -16.96 -14.16 -5.26
CA PHE A 313 -15.73 -13.37 -5.31
C PHE A 313 -14.95 -13.60 -6.61
N MET A 314 -14.89 -14.84 -7.12
CA MET A 314 -14.14 -15.17 -8.34
C MET A 314 -14.87 -14.80 -9.64
N MET A 315 -16.16 -14.49 -9.61
CA MET A 315 -16.97 -14.22 -10.81
C MET A 315 -16.35 -13.21 -11.79
N PRO A 316 -15.80 -12.05 -11.36
CA PRO A 316 -15.18 -11.12 -12.31
C PRO A 316 -13.97 -11.72 -13.03
N LEU A 317 -13.17 -12.53 -12.34
CA LEU A 317 -12.02 -13.22 -12.94
C LEU A 317 -12.47 -14.33 -13.89
N THR A 318 -13.53 -15.07 -13.55
CA THR A 318 -14.17 -16.06 -14.44
C THR A 318 -14.54 -15.42 -15.77
N SER A 319 -15.32 -14.33 -15.76
CA SER A 319 -15.75 -13.64 -16.97
C SER A 319 -14.58 -13.14 -17.82
N HIS A 320 -13.51 -12.65 -17.18
CA HIS A 320 -12.30 -12.22 -17.88
C HIS A 320 -11.53 -13.40 -18.51
N PHE A 321 -11.38 -14.52 -17.80
CA PHE A 321 -10.76 -15.72 -18.34
C PHE A 321 -11.54 -16.30 -19.53
N GLU A 322 -12.87 -16.35 -19.44
CA GLU A 322 -13.74 -16.82 -20.52
C GLU A 322 -13.64 -15.93 -21.76
N THR A 323 -13.68 -14.61 -21.57
CA THR A 323 -13.53 -13.63 -22.66
C THR A 323 -12.19 -13.80 -23.37
N VAL A 324 -11.10 -13.82 -22.62
CA VAL A 324 -9.74 -13.99 -23.18
C VAL A 324 -9.57 -15.37 -23.82
N GLY A 325 -10.09 -16.43 -23.20
CA GLY A 325 -10.07 -17.78 -23.75
C GLY A 325 -10.77 -17.86 -25.10
N GLY A 326 -11.94 -17.23 -25.23
CA GLY A 326 -12.67 -17.12 -26.49
C GLY A 326 -11.91 -16.33 -27.56
N LEU A 327 -11.20 -15.27 -27.19
CA LEU A 327 -10.34 -14.51 -28.10
C LEU A 327 -9.14 -15.33 -28.59
N LEU A 328 -8.48 -16.08 -27.70
CA LEU A 328 -7.35 -16.94 -28.07
C LEU A 328 -7.75 -18.12 -28.96
N ALA A 329 -8.98 -18.62 -28.82
CA ALA A 329 -9.52 -19.69 -29.64
C ALA A 329 -9.86 -19.24 -31.08
N ASN A 330 -10.25 -17.97 -31.27
CA ASN A 330 -10.71 -17.42 -32.54
C ASN A 330 -9.67 -16.47 -33.15
N SER A 331 -8.58 -17.01 -33.71
CA SER A 331 -7.34 -16.28 -34.08
C SER A 331 -7.41 -15.30 -35.28
N ASN A 332 -8.55 -14.68 -35.60
CA ASN A 332 -8.74 -13.96 -36.88
C ASN A 332 -8.71 -12.42 -36.86
N VAL A 333 -8.35 -11.74 -35.74
CA VAL A 333 -8.26 -10.26 -35.73
C VAL A 333 -7.06 -9.78 -34.91
N SER A 334 -6.07 -9.17 -35.57
CA SER A 334 -4.82 -8.69 -34.96
C SER A 334 -5.01 -7.62 -33.86
N VAL A 335 -6.08 -6.82 -33.95
CA VAL A 335 -6.40 -5.76 -32.98
C VAL A 335 -6.79 -6.33 -31.61
N ASN A 336 -7.45 -7.50 -31.58
CA ASN A 336 -7.86 -8.14 -30.33
C ASN A 336 -6.69 -8.77 -29.57
N MET A 337 -5.53 -8.92 -30.21
CA MET A 337 -4.41 -9.69 -29.66
C MET A 337 -3.62 -8.91 -28.61
N GLU A 338 -3.45 -7.59 -28.77
CA GLU A 338 -2.80 -6.75 -27.76
C GLU A 338 -3.69 -6.54 -26.51
N ASP A 339 -5.00 -6.43 -26.69
CA ASP A 339 -5.94 -6.34 -25.57
C ASP A 339 -6.08 -7.68 -24.83
N ALA A 340 -6.07 -8.80 -25.56
CA ALA A 340 -5.98 -10.14 -24.96
C ALA A 340 -4.69 -10.30 -24.16
N LYS A 341 -3.55 -9.85 -24.72
CA LYS A 341 -2.25 -9.86 -24.07
C LYS A 341 -2.26 -9.07 -22.76
N ARG A 342 -2.74 -7.82 -22.76
CA ARG A 342 -2.83 -6.99 -21.55
C ARG A 342 -3.78 -7.59 -20.52
N SER A 343 -4.93 -8.10 -20.96
CA SER A 343 -5.89 -8.80 -20.10
C SER A 343 -5.25 -10.00 -19.39
N LEU A 344 -4.45 -10.80 -20.10
CA LEU A 344 -3.73 -11.94 -19.54
C LEU A 344 -2.68 -11.53 -18.51
N ILE A 345 -1.93 -10.46 -18.77
CA ILE A 345 -0.96 -9.92 -17.81
C ILE A 345 -1.68 -9.53 -16.51
N GLY A 346 -2.83 -8.85 -16.63
CA GLY A 346 -3.70 -8.51 -15.51
C GLY A 346 -4.17 -9.75 -14.75
N LEU A 347 -4.85 -10.69 -15.43
CA LEU A 347 -5.36 -11.93 -14.85
C LEU A 347 -4.30 -12.74 -14.11
N ALA A 348 -3.11 -12.90 -14.71
CA ALA A 348 -2.01 -13.62 -14.07
C ALA A 348 -1.54 -12.95 -12.77
N ARG A 349 -1.57 -11.61 -12.71
CA ARG A 349 -1.17 -10.84 -11.53
C ARG A 349 -2.24 -10.83 -10.45
N ASP A 350 -3.50 -10.76 -10.83
CA ASP A 350 -4.67 -10.83 -9.94
C ASP A 350 -4.69 -12.18 -9.26
N LEU A 351 -4.71 -13.25 -10.07
CA LEU A 351 -4.76 -14.62 -9.60
C LEU A 351 -3.54 -14.96 -8.74
N ARG A 352 -2.35 -14.48 -9.11
CA ARG A 352 -1.15 -14.65 -8.26
C ARG A 352 -1.33 -14.01 -6.88
N GLY A 353 -1.97 -12.84 -6.81
CA GLY A 353 -2.26 -12.16 -5.55
C GLY A 353 -3.19 -12.99 -4.65
N ILE A 354 -4.26 -13.55 -5.24
CA ILE A 354 -5.21 -14.45 -4.57
C ILE A 354 -4.50 -15.73 -4.12
N THR A 355 -3.76 -16.39 -5.02
CA THR A 355 -2.98 -17.59 -4.69
C THR A 355 -2.02 -17.32 -3.54
N PHE A 356 -1.35 -16.16 -3.50
CA PHE A 356 -0.47 -15.84 -2.38
C PHE A 356 -1.23 -15.74 -1.04
N ALA A 357 -2.43 -15.14 -1.04
CA ALA A 357 -3.24 -14.99 0.16
C ALA A 357 -3.81 -16.31 0.66
N PHE A 358 -4.18 -17.22 -0.24
CA PHE A 358 -4.81 -18.52 0.04
C PHE A 358 -3.79 -19.51 0.60
N SER A 359 -3.46 -19.33 1.88
CA SER A 359 -2.40 -20.04 2.57
C SER A 359 -2.86 -21.28 3.34
N ASN A 360 -4.15 -21.57 3.43
CA ASN A 360 -4.68 -22.77 4.09
C ASN A 360 -5.15 -23.81 3.06
N LYS A 361 -5.26 -25.09 3.47
CA LYS A 361 -5.65 -26.21 2.61
C LYS A 361 -7.00 -25.96 1.94
N THR A 362 -8.04 -25.62 2.71
CA THR A 362 -9.42 -25.46 2.23
C THR A 362 -9.54 -24.42 1.12
N SER A 363 -9.09 -23.20 1.37
CA SER A 363 -9.14 -22.12 0.38
C SER A 363 -8.30 -22.43 -0.86
N TYR A 364 -7.11 -23.01 -0.67
CA TYR A 364 -6.28 -23.41 -1.80
C TYR A 364 -6.96 -24.50 -2.65
N MET A 365 -7.66 -25.46 -2.04
CA MET A 365 -8.44 -26.46 -2.79
C MET A 365 -9.56 -25.80 -3.61
N MET A 366 -10.38 -24.92 -3.01
CA MET A 366 -11.40 -24.16 -3.76
C MET A 366 -10.80 -23.42 -4.96
N LEU A 367 -9.64 -22.77 -4.77
CA LEU A 367 -8.93 -22.09 -5.84
C LEU A 367 -8.43 -23.06 -6.92
N PHE A 368 -7.88 -24.20 -6.53
CA PHE A 368 -7.38 -25.20 -7.46
C PHE A 368 -8.50 -25.82 -8.28
N ASP A 369 -9.63 -26.15 -7.65
CA ASP A 369 -10.81 -26.75 -8.30
C ASP A 369 -11.49 -25.77 -9.26
N TRP A 370 -11.48 -24.47 -8.97
CA TRP A 370 -11.93 -23.43 -9.90
C TRP A 370 -10.94 -23.23 -11.07
N PHE A 371 -9.64 -23.30 -10.81
CA PHE A 371 -8.60 -22.99 -11.79
C PHE A 371 -8.34 -24.13 -12.78
N TYR A 372 -8.27 -25.36 -12.27
CA TYR A 372 -8.02 -26.58 -13.03
C TYR A 372 -9.33 -27.36 -13.24
N PRO A 373 -9.60 -27.89 -14.44
CA PRO A 373 -8.77 -27.82 -15.65
C PRO A 373 -9.05 -26.58 -16.52
N SER A 374 -10.06 -25.78 -16.20
CA SER A 374 -10.67 -24.82 -17.13
C SER A 374 -9.75 -23.71 -17.63
N TYR A 375 -8.93 -23.11 -16.76
CA TYR A 375 -8.17 -21.89 -17.11
C TYR A 375 -6.68 -22.13 -17.32
N THR A 376 -6.15 -23.29 -16.90
CA THR A 376 -4.78 -23.71 -17.20
C THR A 376 -4.42 -23.68 -18.71
N PRO A 377 -5.29 -24.10 -19.66
CA PRO A 377 -4.96 -24.13 -21.08
C PRO A 377 -4.91 -22.72 -21.68
N VAL A 378 -5.69 -21.77 -21.15
CA VAL A 378 -5.67 -20.37 -21.57
C VAL A 378 -4.28 -19.76 -21.33
N LEU A 379 -3.72 -19.98 -20.13
CA LEU A 379 -2.39 -19.50 -19.78
C LEU A 379 -1.29 -20.24 -20.53
N GLN A 380 -1.45 -21.55 -20.77
CA GLN A 380 -0.51 -22.32 -21.59
C GLN A 380 -0.48 -21.76 -23.01
N ARG A 381 -1.64 -21.54 -23.63
CA ARG A 381 -1.75 -20.97 -24.97
C ARG A 381 -1.12 -19.59 -25.06
N ALA A 382 -1.30 -18.76 -24.03
CA ALA A 382 -0.64 -17.45 -23.95
C ALA A 382 0.89 -17.58 -23.97
N VAL A 383 1.44 -18.48 -23.15
CA VAL A 383 2.89 -18.71 -23.11
C VAL A 383 3.41 -19.26 -24.45
N GLU A 384 2.65 -20.11 -25.15
CA GLU A 384 3.02 -20.58 -26.50
C GLU A 384 3.10 -19.45 -27.53
N LEU A 385 2.17 -18.48 -27.46
CA LEU A 385 2.06 -17.39 -28.43
C LEU A 385 3.10 -16.29 -28.16
N TRP A 386 3.34 -15.96 -26.89
CA TRP A 386 4.17 -14.83 -26.46
C TRP A 386 5.41 -15.24 -25.66
N PHE A 387 5.96 -16.43 -25.89
CA PHE A 387 7.18 -16.93 -25.22
C PHE A 387 8.37 -15.98 -25.29
N HIS A 388 8.45 -15.15 -26.34
CA HIS A 388 9.50 -14.17 -26.58
C HIS A 388 9.29 -12.85 -25.83
N ASP A 389 8.16 -12.67 -25.12
CA ASP A 389 7.83 -11.45 -24.39
C ASP A 389 7.77 -11.69 -22.86
N PRO A 390 8.82 -11.29 -22.10
CA PRO A 390 8.87 -11.39 -20.65
C PRO A 390 7.74 -10.68 -19.92
N THR A 391 7.12 -9.67 -20.53
CA THR A 391 6.02 -8.92 -19.91
C THR A 391 4.77 -9.79 -19.71
N VAL A 392 4.59 -10.80 -20.59
CA VAL A 392 3.52 -11.80 -20.54
C VAL A 392 3.97 -13.05 -19.78
N THR A 393 5.14 -13.58 -20.11
CA THR A 393 5.58 -14.87 -19.56
C THR A 393 5.94 -14.77 -18.08
N THR A 394 6.53 -13.65 -17.63
CA THR A 394 6.96 -13.50 -16.23
C THR A 394 5.79 -13.56 -15.24
N PRO A 395 4.68 -12.80 -15.40
CA PRO A 395 3.51 -12.93 -14.55
C PRO A 395 2.95 -14.35 -14.48
N ILE A 396 2.82 -15.02 -15.63
CA ILE A 396 2.27 -16.38 -15.72
C ILE A 396 3.19 -17.38 -15.01
N LEU A 397 4.49 -17.37 -15.29
CA LEU A 397 5.45 -18.26 -14.64
C LEU A 397 5.53 -18.00 -13.12
N LYS A 398 5.41 -16.74 -12.69
CA LYS A 398 5.33 -16.39 -11.27
C LYS A 398 4.04 -16.86 -10.59
N LEU A 399 2.91 -16.89 -11.30
CA LEU A 399 1.68 -17.50 -10.82
C LEU A 399 1.87 -19.00 -10.61
N PHE A 400 2.41 -19.72 -11.61
CA PHE A 400 2.69 -21.16 -11.47
C PHE A 400 3.72 -21.45 -10.37
N THR A 401 4.70 -20.56 -10.17
CA THR A 401 5.64 -20.64 -9.05
C THR A 401 4.88 -20.52 -7.72
N GLU A 402 3.94 -19.57 -7.60
CA GLU A 402 3.15 -19.45 -6.37
C GLU A 402 2.26 -20.68 -6.18
N LEU A 403 1.58 -21.19 -7.21
CA LEU A 403 0.77 -22.41 -7.13
C LEU A 403 1.57 -23.61 -6.62
N ALA A 404 2.83 -23.77 -7.04
CA ALA A 404 3.73 -24.82 -6.61
C ALA A 404 4.31 -24.62 -5.19
N GLN A 405 4.19 -23.42 -4.62
CA GLN A 405 4.78 -23.11 -3.32
C GLN A 405 3.92 -23.65 -2.17
N ASN A 406 4.48 -24.55 -1.35
CA ASN A 406 3.82 -25.09 -0.16
C ASN A 406 3.87 -24.14 1.05
N ARG A 407 3.31 -22.94 0.90
CA ARG A 407 3.20 -21.96 1.97
C ARG A 407 2.26 -22.49 3.06
N SER A 408 2.70 -22.43 4.32
CA SER A 408 1.91 -22.83 5.48
C SER A 408 1.28 -24.22 5.37
N GLN A 409 1.97 -25.17 4.71
CA GLN A 409 1.52 -26.54 4.49
C GLN A 409 0.19 -26.67 3.69
N ARG A 410 -0.16 -25.69 2.85
CA ARG A 410 -1.40 -25.73 2.06
C ARG A 410 -1.48 -26.84 1.02
N LEU A 411 -0.33 -27.35 0.54
CA LEU A 411 -0.24 -28.43 -0.45
C LEU A 411 -0.22 -29.81 0.23
N GLN A 412 -1.07 -29.99 1.24
CA GLN A 412 -1.26 -31.27 1.91
C GLN A 412 -2.49 -31.95 1.33
N PHE A 413 -2.27 -32.69 0.25
CA PHE A 413 -3.31 -33.48 -0.41
C PHE A 413 -3.59 -34.76 0.38
N ASP A 414 -4.84 -35.19 0.42
CA ASP A 414 -5.18 -36.48 0.99
C ASP A 414 -4.59 -37.61 0.12
N VAL A 415 -4.24 -38.75 0.72
CA VAL A 415 -3.58 -39.87 0.02
C VAL A 415 -4.41 -40.40 -1.15
N SER A 416 -5.73 -40.24 -1.09
CA SER A 416 -6.68 -40.61 -2.14
C SER A 416 -6.88 -39.52 -3.21
N SER A 417 -6.36 -38.31 -3.00
CA SER A 417 -6.58 -37.16 -3.89
C SER A 417 -5.58 -37.18 -5.06
N PRO A 418 -6.06 -37.11 -6.31
CA PRO A 418 -5.17 -36.96 -7.47
C PRO A 418 -4.59 -35.54 -7.60
N ASN A 419 -5.05 -34.58 -6.79
CA ASN A 419 -4.78 -33.15 -6.99
C ASN A 419 -3.27 -32.81 -6.96
N GLY A 420 -2.48 -33.47 -6.12
CA GLY A 420 -1.02 -33.28 -6.10
C GLY A 420 -0.36 -33.66 -7.43
N ILE A 421 -0.78 -34.80 -8.01
CA ILE A 421 -0.29 -35.28 -9.31
C ILE A 421 -0.79 -34.36 -10.44
N LEU A 422 -2.05 -33.93 -10.38
CA LEU A 422 -2.62 -33.02 -11.37
C LEU A 422 -1.89 -31.67 -11.38
N LEU A 423 -1.66 -31.08 -10.21
CA LEU A 423 -0.88 -29.86 -10.06
C LEU A 423 0.54 -30.03 -10.62
N PHE A 424 1.22 -31.11 -10.23
CA PHE A 424 2.55 -31.44 -10.75
C PHE A 424 2.56 -31.54 -12.29
N ARG A 425 1.56 -32.20 -12.86
CA ARG A 425 1.43 -32.38 -14.32
C ARG A 425 1.24 -31.04 -15.02
N GLU A 426 0.39 -30.15 -14.50
CA GLU A 426 0.17 -28.84 -15.13
C GLU A 426 1.38 -27.92 -15.00
N ILE A 427 2.11 -27.94 -13.87
CA ILE A 427 3.38 -27.22 -13.73
C ILE A 427 4.42 -27.77 -14.71
N SER A 428 4.53 -29.10 -14.84
CA SER A 428 5.45 -29.76 -15.78
C SER A 428 5.16 -29.35 -17.22
N LYS A 429 3.88 -29.38 -17.62
CA LYS A 429 3.45 -28.94 -18.95
C LYS A 429 3.82 -27.49 -19.21
N MET A 430 3.60 -26.59 -18.24
CA MET A 430 3.96 -25.18 -18.38
C MET A 430 5.47 -24.98 -18.56
N ILE A 431 6.30 -25.68 -17.77
CA ILE A 431 7.76 -25.65 -17.89
C ILE A 431 8.20 -26.17 -19.26
N CYS A 432 7.70 -27.33 -19.70
CA CYS A 432 8.03 -27.91 -21.00
C CYS A 432 7.57 -27.01 -22.16
N CYS A 433 6.39 -26.41 -22.05
CA CYS A 433 5.84 -25.48 -23.03
C CYS A 433 6.76 -24.27 -23.20
N TYR A 434 7.07 -23.54 -22.12
CA TYR A 434 7.96 -22.37 -22.22
C TYR A 434 9.38 -22.78 -22.60
N GLY A 435 9.90 -23.85 -21.99
CA GLY A 435 11.27 -24.35 -22.18
C GLY A 435 11.55 -24.75 -23.62
N SER A 436 10.66 -25.53 -24.24
CA SER A 436 10.84 -25.95 -25.63
C SER A 436 10.81 -24.77 -26.61
N ARG A 437 10.01 -23.73 -26.33
CA ARG A 437 9.91 -22.52 -27.15
C ARG A 437 11.09 -21.58 -26.96
N ILE A 438 11.55 -21.36 -25.73
CA ILE A 438 12.69 -20.45 -25.50
C ILE A 438 14.00 -21.02 -26.06
N LEU A 439 14.13 -22.35 -26.13
CA LEU A 439 15.28 -23.00 -26.77
C LEU A 439 15.33 -22.79 -28.28
N THR A 440 14.23 -22.42 -28.93
CA THR A 440 14.25 -22.05 -30.36
C THR A 440 14.72 -20.62 -30.60
N ILE A 441 14.73 -19.78 -29.55
CA ILE A 441 15.37 -18.47 -29.60
C ILE A 441 16.87 -18.73 -29.47
N GLY A 442 17.65 -18.43 -30.52
CA GLY A 442 19.10 -18.58 -30.54
C GLY A 442 19.81 -17.67 -29.54
N ASP A 443 20.70 -16.79 -30.00
CA ASP A 443 21.40 -15.88 -29.10
C ASP A 443 20.43 -14.82 -28.52
N ILE A 444 20.14 -14.94 -27.23
CA ILE A 444 19.37 -13.94 -26.48
C ILE A 444 20.30 -12.76 -26.14
N PRO A 445 19.93 -11.51 -26.51
CA PRO A 445 20.69 -10.32 -26.16
C PRO A 445 21.00 -10.24 -24.66
N LYS A 446 22.23 -9.86 -24.28
CA LYS A 446 22.71 -9.88 -22.88
C LYS A 446 21.81 -9.12 -21.91
N ASP A 447 21.20 -8.03 -22.37
CA ASP A 447 20.23 -7.19 -21.65
C ASP A 447 18.88 -7.90 -21.37
N ARG A 448 18.51 -8.89 -22.18
CA ARG A 448 17.23 -9.62 -22.06
C ARG A 448 17.36 -10.99 -21.38
N ILE A 449 18.59 -11.48 -21.15
CA ILE A 449 18.85 -12.79 -20.54
C ILE A 449 18.17 -12.90 -19.17
N TYR A 450 18.34 -11.91 -18.29
CA TYR A 450 17.84 -12.00 -16.92
C TYR A 450 16.30 -11.99 -16.86
N PRO A 451 15.58 -11.04 -17.50
CA PRO A 451 14.12 -11.06 -17.57
C PRO A 451 13.54 -12.34 -18.19
N MET A 452 14.19 -12.91 -19.20
CA MET A 452 13.71 -14.10 -19.90
C MET A 452 13.97 -15.41 -19.14
N LYS A 453 15.15 -15.55 -18.52
CA LYS A 453 15.58 -16.83 -17.93
C LYS A 453 15.33 -16.95 -16.43
N TYR A 454 15.39 -15.85 -15.66
CA TYR A 454 15.27 -15.92 -14.20
C TYR A 454 13.93 -16.48 -13.69
N PRO A 455 12.75 -16.03 -14.20
CA PRO A 455 11.47 -16.58 -13.77
C PRO A 455 11.35 -18.08 -14.05
N PHE A 456 11.88 -18.52 -15.19
CA PHE A 456 11.91 -19.93 -15.58
C PHE A 456 12.83 -20.76 -14.69
N PHE A 457 14.03 -20.28 -14.36
CA PHE A 457 14.92 -20.98 -13.43
C PHE A 457 14.32 -21.10 -12.04
N LYS A 458 13.65 -20.05 -11.55
CA LYS A 458 12.96 -20.09 -10.26
C LYS A 458 11.85 -21.14 -10.24
N LEU A 459 11.05 -21.20 -11.30
CA LEU A 459 9.99 -22.22 -11.44
C LEU A 459 10.58 -23.64 -11.49
N ASN A 460 11.65 -23.85 -12.27
CA ASN A 460 12.35 -25.15 -12.33
C ASN A 460 12.91 -25.57 -10.97
N PHE A 461 13.59 -24.67 -10.26
CA PHE A 461 14.14 -24.97 -8.94
C PHE A 461 13.04 -25.34 -7.94
N LEU A 462 11.93 -24.59 -7.94
CA LEU A 462 10.79 -24.90 -7.09
C LEU A 462 10.13 -26.22 -7.49
N PHE A 463 10.06 -26.52 -8.79
CA PHE A 463 9.54 -27.79 -9.30
C PHE A 463 10.37 -28.99 -8.84
N PHE A 464 11.70 -28.90 -8.87
CA PHE A 464 12.57 -29.93 -8.29
C PHE A 464 12.32 -30.10 -6.79
N THR A 465 12.13 -29.00 -6.07
CA THR A 465 11.81 -29.03 -4.64
C THR A 465 10.44 -29.68 -4.38
N PHE A 466 9.44 -29.34 -5.20
CA PHE A 466 8.08 -29.87 -5.11
C PHE A 466 8.03 -31.38 -5.43
N HIS A 467 8.82 -31.84 -6.39
CA HIS A 467 8.98 -33.27 -6.69
C HIS A 467 9.52 -34.07 -5.48
N ILE A 468 10.42 -33.47 -4.70
CA ILE A 468 10.96 -34.07 -3.46
C ILE A 468 9.88 -34.12 -2.35
N CYS A 469 8.88 -33.24 -2.37
CA CYS A 469 7.81 -33.21 -1.37
C CYS A 469 6.58 -34.06 -1.71
N ILE A 470 6.41 -34.49 -2.97
CA ILE A 470 5.31 -35.36 -3.41
C ILE A 470 5.66 -36.85 -3.25
N ASN A 471 6.94 -37.21 -3.32
CA ASN A 471 7.45 -38.52 -2.92
C ASN A 471 7.72 -38.57 -1.43
#